data_AF-A0AA47IND5-F1
#
_entry.id   AF-A0AA47IND5-F1
#
_cell.length_a   1.000
_cell.length_b   1.000
_cell.length_c   1.000
_cell.angle_alpha   90.00
_cell.angle_beta   90.00
_cell.angle_gamma   90.00
#
_symmetry.space_group_name_H-M   'P 1'
#
loop_
_entity.id
_entity.type
_entity.pdbx_description
1 polymer ?
#
loop_
_entity_poly.entity_id
_entity_poly.type
_entity_poly.pdbx_seq_one_letter_code
_entity_poly.pdbx_strand_id
1 'polypeptide(L)'
;MFSYIVKPGTDKLWTSLTLAQDFFWLPPNTPFGNLMTKIVSVGQRLAHANVRLQECYTCWQNTMVAAMEHDASPEDVDTRIISYGNNFVQHQYAGEEAVAAIRRCADELVTLIWYLTQYDETGQLPEKIKVDMIDSFLPKSQELLNNKHDAFLEELRRLSNAHKHSFAQSDAHIIGVEEPCVYLLAYPRNNGKKNWEFDVVPVRQLVDEFNAFLVDCFERVRKLGEDIQARQYDETV
;
A
#
# COMPACT_ATOMS: atom_id res chain seq x y z
N MET A 1 6.61 8.37 -16.87
CA MET A 1 6.97 6.96 -16.57
C MET A 1 6.05 6.50 -15.46
N PHE A 2 5.44 5.32 -15.57
CA PHE A 2 4.55 4.82 -14.52
C PHE A 2 5.37 4.29 -13.35
N SER A 3 4.98 4.65 -12.14
CA SER A 3 5.61 4.16 -10.92
C SER A 3 4.88 2.91 -10.44
N TYR A 4 5.64 1.86 -10.17
CA TYR A 4 5.11 0.57 -9.74
C TYR A 4 5.78 0.05 -8.48
N ILE A 5 5.05 -0.80 -7.77
CA ILE A 5 5.60 -1.58 -6.67
C ILE A 5 6.42 -2.72 -7.26
N VAL A 6 7.70 -2.78 -6.92
CA VAL A 6 8.64 -3.77 -7.44
C VAL A 6 9.02 -4.80 -6.39
N LYS A 7 9.57 -5.93 -6.82
CA LYS A 7 10.11 -6.94 -5.91
C LYS A 7 11.39 -6.39 -5.26
N PRO A 8 11.55 -6.55 -3.93
CA PRO A 8 12.71 -6.04 -3.20
C PRO A 8 14.05 -6.37 -3.85
N GLY A 9 14.92 -5.36 -4.02
CA GLY A 9 16.25 -5.52 -4.61
C GLY A 9 16.27 -5.76 -6.12
N THR A 10 15.15 -5.54 -6.81
CA THR A 10 15.04 -5.71 -8.27
C THR A 10 14.17 -4.61 -8.90
N ASP A 11 14.21 -4.50 -10.23
CA ASP A 11 13.28 -3.66 -11.01
C ASP A 11 12.08 -4.45 -11.55
N LYS A 12 11.82 -5.66 -11.03
CA LYS A 12 10.77 -6.55 -11.53
C LYS A 12 9.45 -6.29 -10.82
N LEU A 13 8.35 -6.28 -11.58
CA LEU A 13 7.00 -6.14 -11.02
C LEU A 13 6.54 -7.39 -10.27
N TRP A 14 5.65 -7.17 -9.30
CA TRP A 14 4.79 -8.23 -8.77
C TRP A 14 3.76 -8.63 -9.83
N THR A 15 3.71 -9.92 -10.16
CA THR A 15 2.76 -10.51 -11.12
C THR A 15 1.73 -11.37 -10.40
N SER A 16 0.57 -11.64 -11.02
CA SER A 16 -0.47 -12.53 -10.47
C SER A 16 0.05 -13.94 -10.17
N LEU A 17 1.11 -14.36 -10.87
CA LEU A 17 1.92 -15.52 -10.57
C LEU A 17 3.17 -15.07 -9.80
N THR A 18 3.25 -15.34 -8.51
CA THR A 18 4.47 -15.16 -7.73
C THR A 18 5.28 -16.45 -7.73
N LEU A 19 6.61 -16.35 -7.84
CA LEU A 19 7.48 -17.53 -7.90
C LEU A 19 7.96 -17.91 -6.50
N ALA A 20 8.18 -19.20 -6.26
CA ALA A 20 8.71 -19.68 -4.98
C ALA A 20 10.05 -19.01 -4.60
N GLN A 21 10.87 -18.66 -5.60
CA GLN A 21 12.14 -17.96 -5.41
C GLN A 21 12.01 -16.51 -4.89
N ASP A 22 10.82 -15.90 -5.01
CA ASP A 22 10.56 -14.54 -4.51
C ASP A 22 10.28 -14.55 -3.00
N PHE A 23 10.09 -15.73 -2.41
CA PHE A 23 9.80 -15.91 -1.00
C PHE A 23 10.84 -16.79 -0.32
N PHE A 24 10.81 -16.75 1.00
CA PHE A 24 11.74 -17.46 1.86
C PHE A 24 10.94 -18.16 2.95
N TRP A 25 11.58 -19.10 3.63
CA TRP A 25 10.91 -19.94 4.61
C TRP A 25 10.34 -19.12 5.77
N LEU A 26 9.13 -19.48 6.20
CA LEU A 26 8.44 -18.98 7.38
C LEU A 26 7.69 -20.15 8.06
N PRO A 27 7.44 -20.07 9.39
CA PRO A 27 6.75 -21.11 10.12
C PRO A 27 5.41 -21.53 9.49
N PRO A 28 5.25 -22.80 9.06
CA PRO A 28 4.03 -23.24 8.39
C PRO A 28 2.90 -23.62 9.35
N ASN A 29 3.22 -23.91 10.61
CA ASN A 29 2.27 -24.37 11.63
C ASN A 29 2.21 -23.35 12.76
N THR A 30 1.26 -22.43 12.69
CA THR A 30 1.02 -21.44 13.75
C THR A 30 -0.46 -21.39 14.14
N PRO A 31 -0.81 -20.86 15.33
CA PRO A 31 -2.20 -20.59 15.70
C PRO A 31 -3.00 -19.79 14.67
N PHE A 32 -2.34 -19.00 13.82
CA PHE A 32 -2.97 -18.19 12.78
C PHE A 32 -2.78 -18.76 11.36
N GLY A 33 -2.43 -20.04 11.25
CA GLY A 33 -2.24 -20.76 10.00
C GLY A 33 -0.80 -20.72 9.48
N ASN A 34 -0.66 -20.87 8.16
CA ASN A 34 0.64 -20.97 7.51
C ASN A 34 1.19 -19.58 7.15
N LEU A 35 2.35 -19.20 7.69
CA LEU A 35 2.94 -17.88 7.40
C LEU A 35 3.53 -17.79 5.99
N MET A 36 3.90 -18.91 5.36
CA MET A 36 4.30 -18.94 3.94
C MET A 36 3.15 -18.51 3.03
N THR A 37 1.94 -18.98 3.30
CA THR A 37 0.78 -18.59 2.47
C THR A 37 0.40 -17.13 2.69
N LYS A 38 0.64 -16.59 3.90
CA LYS A 38 0.45 -15.16 4.17
C LYS A 38 1.41 -14.29 3.35
N ILE A 39 2.71 -14.58 3.30
CA ILE A 39 3.64 -13.77 2.50
C ILE A 39 3.37 -13.88 0.99
N VAL A 40 2.93 -15.06 0.51
CA VAL A 40 2.42 -15.23 -0.87
C VAL A 40 1.21 -14.33 -1.13
N SER A 41 0.26 -14.28 -0.18
CA SER A 41 -0.95 -13.46 -0.28
C SER A 41 -0.62 -11.97 -0.28
N VAL A 42 0.43 -11.54 0.45
CA VAL A 42 0.96 -10.17 0.35
C VAL A 42 1.44 -9.91 -1.09
N GLY A 43 2.29 -10.77 -1.66
CA GLY A 43 2.77 -10.61 -3.04
C GLY A 43 1.65 -10.53 -4.09
N GLN A 44 0.59 -11.34 -3.95
CA GLN A 44 -0.59 -11.27 -4.82
C GLN A 44 -1.35 -9.94 -4.70
N ARG A 45 -1.47 -9.40 -3.49
CA ARG A 45 -2.07 -8.07 -3.26
C ARG A 45 -1.22 -6.94 -3.81
N LEU A 46 0.11 -7.05 -3.74
CA LEU A 46 1.02 -6.10 -4.40
C LEU A 46 0.86 -6.12 -5.92
N ALA A 47 0.68 -7.30 -6.52
CA ALA A 47 0.36 -7.42 -7.94
C ALA A 47 -0.97 -6.75 -8.28
N HIS A 48 -2.00 -6.92 -7.43
CA HIS A 48 -3.28 -6.25 -7.60
C HIS A 48 -3.16 -4.72 -7.45
N ALA A 49 -2.39 -4.23 -6.47
CA ALA A 49 -2.11 -2.81 -6.30
C ALA A 49 -1.45 -2.22 -7.57
N ASN A 50 -0.52 -2.94 -8.20
CA ASN A 50 0.06 -2.51 -9.48
C ASN A 50 -0.97 -2.39 -10.62
N VAL A 51 -1.97 -3.27 -10.67
CA VAL A 51 -3.06 -3.14 -11.65
C VAL A 51 -3.84 -1.84 -11.42
N ARG A 52 -4.17 -1.53 -10.16
CA ARG A 52 -4.87 -0.28 -9.79
C ARG A 52 -4.02 0.95 -10.08
N LEU A 53 -2.72 0.91 -9.78
CA LEU A 53 -1.77 1.98 -10.13
C LEU A 53 -1.73 2.21 -11.64
N GLN A 54 -1.64 1.14 -12.44
CA GLN A 54 -1.62 1.27 -13.89
C GLN A 54 -2.90 1.93 -14.44
N GLU A 55 -4.06 1.52 -13.92
CA GLU A 55 -5.35 2.12 -14.27
C GLU A 55 -5.40 3.60 -13.87
N CYS A 56 -4.96 3.93 -12.65
CA CYS A 56 -4.87 5.31 -12.16
C CYS A 56 -4.02 6.21 -13.07
N TYR A 57 -2.84 5.74 -13.48
CA TYR A 57 -1.96 6.46 -14.42
C TYR A 57 -2.60 6.59 -15.81
N THR A 58 -3.17 5.51 -16.34
CA THR A 58 -3.75 5.48 -17.70
C THR A 58 -4.94 6.43 -17.81
N CYS A 59 -5.85 6.36 -16.84
CA CYS A 59 -7.02 7.24 -16.79
C CYS A 59 -6.61 8.70 -16.59
N TRP A 60 -5.62 8.98 -15.73
CA TRP A 60 -5.06 10.33 -15.59
C TRP A 60 -4.53 10.87 -16.92
N GLN A 61 -3.71 10.10 -17.64
CA GLN A 61 -3.18 10.52 -18.94
C GLN A 61 -4.30 10.80 -19.94
N ASN A 62 -5.30 9.93 -20.02
CA ASN A 62 -6.45 10.13 -20.90
C ASN A 62 -7.24 11.40 -20.54
N THR A 63 -7.42 11.68 -19.24
CA THR A 63 -8.04 12.92 -18.77
C THR A 63 -7.23 14.15 -19.20
N MET A 64 -5.90 14.12 -19.06
CA MET A 64 -5.02 15.22 -19.45
C MET A 64 -5.03 15.45 -20.96
N VAL A 65 -4.98 14.39 -21.78
CA VAL A 65 -5.11 14.48 -23.24
C VAL A 65 -6.46 15.10 -23.62
N ALA A 66 -7.55 14.59 -23.06
CA ALA A 66 -8.88 15.15 -23.29
C ALA A 66 -8.97 16.61 -22.83
N ALA A 67 -8.26 17.04 -21.79
CA ALA A 67 -8.25 18.44 -21.36
C ALA A 67 -7.51 19.38 -22.34
N MET A 68 -6.50 18.89 -23.07
CA MET A 68 -5.62 19.70 -23.93
C MET A 68 -6.08 19.79 -25.40
N GLU A 69 -7.00 18.94 -25.86
CA GLU A 69 -7.50 18.99 -27.25
C GLU A 69 -8.34 20.26 -27.49
N HIS A 70 -7.85 21.24 -28.25
CA HIS A 70 -8.55 22.52 -28.43
C HIS A 70 -9.41 22.64 -29.70
N ASP A 71 -9.26 21.73 -30.67
CA ASP A 71 -9.89 21.81 -32.01
C ASP A 71 -10.94 20.69 -32.25
N ALA A 72 -12.00 20.68 -31.45
CA ALA A 72 -13.10 19.72 -31.57
C ALA A 72 -14.33 20.34 -32.25
N SER A 73 -14.94 19.62 -33.20
CA SER A 73 -16.28 19.99 -33.71
C SER A 73 -17.33 19.87 -32.58
N PRO A 74 -18.51 20.50 -32.67
CA PRO A 74 -19.52 20.44 -31.61
C PRO A 74 -19.92 19.01 -31.18
N GLU A 75 -19.94 18.05 -32.10
CA GLU A 75 -20.22 16.63 -31.81
C GLU A 75 -19.06 15.95 -31.08
N ASP A 76 -17.83 16.38 -31.36
CA ASP A 76 -16.63 15.93 -30.65
C ASP A 76 -16.54 16.53 -29.25
N VAL A 77 -17.14 17.70 -29.00
CA VAL A 77 -17.17 18.35 -27.68
C VAL A 77 -17.95 17.51 -26.66
N ASP A 78 -19.14 17.01 -27.00
CA ASP A 78 -19.93 16.19 -26.08
C ASP A 78 -19.23 14.87 -25.75
N THR A 79 -18.65 14.22 -26.77
CA THR A 79 -17.87 12.98 -26.62
C THR A 79 -16.66 13.20 -25.73
N ARG A 80 -15.97 14.33 -25.90
CA ARG A 80 -14.81 14.73 -25.11
C ARG A 80 -15.16 15.00 -23.65
N ILE A 81 -16.25 15.71 -23.37
CA ILE A 81 -16.70 15.99 -21.99
C ILE A 81 -17.02 14.68 -21.26
N ILE A 82 -17.72 13.75 -21.93
CA ILE A 82 -18.04 12.43 -21.37
C ILE A 82 -16.77 11.62 -21.13
N SER A 83 -15.84 11.61 -22.10
CA SER A 83 -14.55 10.93 -21.97
C SER A 83 -13.72 11.48 -20.81
N TYR A 84 -13.63 12.80 -20.69
CA TYR A 84 -12.94 13.47 -19.58
C TYR A 84 -13.53 13.04 -18.23
N GLY A 85 -14.86 13.15 -18.08
CA GLY A 85 -15.54 12.80 -16.84
C GLY A 85 -15.35 11.34 -16.44
N ASN A 86 -15.51 10.42 -17.40
CA ASN A 86 -15.32 8.99 -17.14
C ASN A 86 -13.88 8.66 -16.73
N ASN A 87 -12.88 9.17 -17.47
CA ASN A 87 -11.48 8.93 -17.12
C ASN A 87 -11.11 9.58 -15.78
N PHE A 88 -11.64 10.77 -15.48
CA PHE A 88 -11.40 11.44 -14.21
C PHE A 88 -11.89 10.60 -13.02
N VAL A 89 -13.13 10.10 -13.10
CA VAL A 89 -13.72 9.26 -12.05
C VAL A 89 -12.96 7.94 -11.89
N GLN A 90 -12.60 7.28 -13.00
CA GLN A 90 -11.82 6.04 -12.94
C GLN A 90 -10.41 6.26 -12.37
N HIS A 91 -9.77 7.38 -12.69
CA HIS A 91 -8.50 7.77 -12.09
C HIS A 91 -8.60 7.88 -10.56
N GLN A 92 -9.64 8.54 -10.05
CA GLN A 92 -9.87 8.69 -8.61
C GLN A 92 -10.11 7.32 -7.94
N TYR A 93 -11.03 6.51 -8.46
CA TYR A 93 -11.33 5.19 -7.88
C TYR A 93 -10.12 4.25 -7.93
N ALA A 94 -9.40 4.20 -9.05
CA ALA A 94 -8.20 3.38 -9.14
C ALA A 94 -7.11 3.84 -8.17
N GLY A 95 -6.99 5.15 -7.92
CA GLY A 95 -6.09 5.71 -6.90
C GLY A 95 -6.48 5.30 -5.48
N GLU A 96 -7.76 5.40 -5.11
CA GLU A 96 -8.28 4.98 -3.80
C GLU A 96 -8.09 3.47 -3.58
N GLU A 97 -8.39 2.65 -4.59
CA GLU A 97 -8.21 1.20 -4.54
C GLU A 97 -6.72 0.82 -4.42
N ALA A 98 -5.82 1.54 -5.11
CA ALA A 98 -4.39 1.36 -4.97
C ALA A 98 -3.91 1.67 -3.54
N VAL A 99 -4.34 2.80 -2.96
CA VAL A 99 -4.03 3.18 -1.57
C VAL A 99 -4.54 2.14 -0.59
N ALA A 100 -5.77 1.65 -0.77
CA ALA A 100 -6.35 0.63 0.09
C ALA A 100 -5.57 -0.70 0.03
N ALA A 101 -5.16 -1.13 -1.17
CA ALA A 101 -4.35 -2.33 -1.35
C ALA A 101 -2.96 -2.19 -0.74
N ILE A 102 -2.30 -1.04 -0.93
CA ILE A 102 -0.99 -0.70 -0.35
C ILE A 102 -1.07 -0.71 1.18
N ARG A 103 -2.06 0.00 1.76
CA ARG A 103 -2.31 0.02 3.21
C ARG A 103 -2.50 -1.38 3.76
N ARG A 104 -3.30 -2.21 3.08
CA ARG A 104 -3.55 -3.58 3.53
C ARG A 104 -2.26 -4.42 3.55
N CYS A 105 -1.39 -4.25 2.55
CA CYS A 105 -0.10 -4.94 2.52
C CYS A 105 0.80 -4.44 3.65
N ALA A 106 0.83 -3.13 3.91
CA ALA A 106 1.60 -2.57 5.02
C ALA A 106 1.14 -3.13 6.37
N ASP A 107 -0.17 -3.15 6.63
CA ASP A 107 -0.76 -3.72 7.86
C ASP A 107 -0.36 -5.20 8.05
N GLU A 108 -0.39 -6.00 6.99
CA GLU A 108 0.00 -7.41 7.07
C GLU A 108 1.51 -7.60 7.27
N LEU A 109 2.35 -6.77 6.65
CA LEU A 109 3.81 -6.83 6.83
C LEU A 109 4.22 -6.44 8.24
N VAL A 110 3.67 -5.36 8.80
CA VAL A 110 3.98 -4.95 10.19
C VAL A 110 3.49 -5.99 11.20
N THR A 111 2.34 -6.61 10.94
CA THR A 111 1.82 -7.72 11.74
C THR A 111 2.76 -8.92 11.70
N LEU A 112 3.26 -9.27 10.51
CA LEU A 112 4.17 -10.41 10.33
C LEU A 112 5.52 -10.17 11.02
N ILE A 113 6.08 -8.96 10.93
CA ILE A 113 7.31 -8.56 11.64
C ILE A 113 7.11 -8.72 13.14
N TRP A 114 6.03 -8.15 13.69
CA TRP A 114 5.75 -8.26 15.12
C TRP A 114 5.59 -9.73 15.54
N TYR A 115 4.79 -10.50 14.79
CA TYR A 115 4.52 -11.90 15.11
C TYR A 115 5.78 -12.75 15.19
N LEU A 116 6.65 -12.62 14.17
CA LEU A 116 7.92 -13.35 14.12
C LEU A 116 8.90 -12.84 15.17
N THR A 117 8.95 -11.54 15.45
CA THR A 117 9.79 -10.97 16.52
C THR A 117 9.40 -11.52 17.89
N GLN A 118 8.10 -11.62 18.18
CA GLN A 118 7.65 -12.22 19.45
C GLN A 118 8.03 -13.69 19.58
N TYR A 119 7.91 -14.46 18.50
CA TYR A 119 8.38 -15.85 18.51
C TYR A 119 9.90 -15.93 18.68
N ASP A 120 10.64 -15.03 18.03
CA ASP A 120 12.09 -14.94 18.13
C ASP A 120 12.56 -14.68 19.56
N GLU A 121 11.94 -13.71 20.25
CA GLU A 121 12.29 -13.29 21.61
C GLU A 121 11.83 -14.27 22.69
N THR A 122 10.67 -14.90 22.53
CA THR A 122 10.03 -15.70 23.60
C THR A 122 10.13 -17.21 23.40
N GLY A 123 10.47 -17.66 22.19
CA GLY A 123 10.42 -19.07 21.82
C GLY A 123 9.00 -19.64 21.74
N GLN A 124 7.96 -18.82 21.87
CA GLN A 124 6.56 -19.24 21.83
C GLN A 124 5.77 -18.50 20.76
N LEU A 125 4.97 -19.23 19.99
CA LEU A 125 4.11 -18.63 18.98
C LEU A 125 3.00 -17.83 19.66
N PRO A 126 2.83 -16.52 19.35
CA PRO A 126 1.78 -15.73 19.97
C PRO A 126 0.39 -16.30 19.66
N GLU A 127 -0.46 -16.40 20.69
CA GLU A 127 -1.88 -16.79 20.55
C GLU A 127 -2.80 -15.60 20.30
N LYS A 128 -2.31 -14.38 20.53
CA LYS A 128 -3.05 -13.12 20.32
C LYS A 128 -2.18 -12.11 19.58
N ILE A 129 -2.70 -11.53 18.52
CA ILE A 129 -2.05 -10.45 17.78
C ILE A 129 -2.26 -9.13 18.54
N LYS A 130 -1.16 -8.45 18.89
CA LYS A 130 -1.18 -7.12 19.54
C LYS A 130 -0.84 -5.99 18.57
N VAL A 131 -0.16 -6.31 17.48
CA VAL A 131 0.15 -5.41 16.37
C VAL A 131 -0.46 -6.02 15.12
N ASP A 132 -1.59 -5.48 14.71
CA ASP A 132 -2.45 -5.97 13.62
C ASP A 132 -2.59 -4.97 12.46
N MET A 133 -2.07 -3.75 12.64
CA MET A 133 -2.13 -2.66 11.68
C MET A 133 -1.08 -1.58 11.99
N ILE A 134 -0.90 -0.62 11.08
CA ILE A 134 0.00 0.53 11.26
C ILE A 134 -0.28 1.26 12.59
N ASP A 135 -1.54 1.47 12.97
CA ASP A 135 -1.91 2.18 14.20
C ASP A 135 -1.34 1.52 15.47
N SER A 136 -1.38 0.19 15.55
CA SER A 136 -0.83 -0.57 16.68
C SER A 136 0.68 -0.81 16.53
N PHE A 137 1.22 -0.67 15.32
CA PHE A 137 2.65 -0.79 15.03
C PHE A 137 3.46 0.47 15.36
N LEU A 138 2.97 1.67 15.03
CA LEU A 138 3.72 2.93 15.17
C LEU A 138 4.35 3.12 16.58
N PRO A 139 3.66 2.86 17.71
CA PRO A 139 4.27 2.96 19.04
C PRO A 139 5.43 2.01 19.29
N LYS A 140 5.59 0.99 18.44
CA LYS A 140 6.58 -0.10 18.49
C LYS A 140 7.54 -0.06 17.31
N SER A 141 7.45 0.94 16.44
CA SER A 141 8.24 0.97 15.21
C SER A 141 9.75 1.03 15.49
N GLN A 142 10.17 1.61 16.63
CA GLN A 142 11.58 1.75 16.96
C GLN A 142 12.23 0.38 17.22
N GLU A 143 11.51 -0.49 17.93
CA GLU A 143 11.95 -1.84 18.27
C GLU A 143 11.80 -2.79 17.06
N LEU A 144 10.78 -2.60 16.22
CA LEU A 144 10.45 -3.53 15.13
C LEU A 144 11.13 -3.20 13.78
N LEU A 145 11.31 -1.91 13.47
CA LEU A 145 11.79 -1.44 12.15
C LEU A 145 12.51 -0.07 12.22
N ASN A 146 13.10 0.28 13.37
CA ASN A 146 13.94 1.46 13.57
C ASN A 146 13.30 2.83 13.24
N ASN A 147 11.97 2.96 13.29
CA ASN A 147 11.23 4.20 12.99
C ASN A 147 11.48 4.80 11.58
N LYS A 148 12.19 4.11 10.70
CA LYS A 148 12.67 4.67 9.41
C LYS A 148 11.52 5.12 8.50
N HIS A 149 10.37 4.47 8.62
CA HIS A 149 9.21 4.64 7.74
C HIS A 149 8.01 5.29 8.45
N ASP A 150 8.17 5.83 9.66
CA ASP A 150 7.04 6.31 10.46
C ASP A 150 6.26 7.43 9.78
N ALA A 151 6.98 8.37 9.15
CA ALA A 151 6.35 9.48 8.43
C ALA A 151 5.47 8.96 7.27
N PHE A 152 6.02 8.06 6.45
CA PHE A 152 5.30 7.40 5.37
C PHE A 152 4.08 6.62 5.87
N LEU A 153 4.24 5.80 6.91
CA LEU A 153 3.17 4.98 7.48
C LEU A 153 2.06 5.83 8.07
N GLU A 154 2.41 6.96 8.70
CA GLU A 154 1.45 7.94 9.22
C GLU A 154 0.68 8.63 8.09
N GLU A 155 1.34 9.00 6.99
CA GLU A 155 0.68 9.56 5.81
C GLU A 155 -0.27 8.53 5.15
N LEU A 156 0.21 7.31 4.87
CA LEU A 156 -0.59 6.22 4.32
C LEU A 156 -1.83 5.92 5.19
N ARG A 157 -1.67 6.01 6.51
CA ARG A 157 -2.75 5.87 7.48
C ARG A 157 -3.79 6.98 7.37
N ARG A 158 -3.36 8.25 7.38
CA ARG A 158 -4.27 9.39 7.26
C ARG A 158 -5.02 9.33 5.92
N LEU A 159 -4.30 9.08 4.84
CA LEU A 159 -4.84 8.96 3.49
C LEU A 159 -5.89 7.84 3.37
N SER A 160 -5.55 6.61 3.77
CA SER A 160 -6.50 5.48 3.70
C SER A 160 -7.72 5.68 4.60
N ASN A 161 -7.55 6.32 5.77
CA ASN A 161 -8.67 6.62 6.66
C ASN A 161 -9.59 7.70 6.09
N ALA A 162 -9.04 8.72 5.42
CA ALA A 162 -9.84 9.73 4.73
C ALA A 162 -10.72 9.09 3.64
N HIS A 163 -10.14 8.22 2.81
CA HIS A 163 -10.89 7.48 1.77
C HIS A 163 -12.03 6.63 2.33
N LYS A 164 -11.86 6.06 3.54
CA LYS A 164 -12.87 5.19 4.17
C LYS A 164 -13.94 5.92 4.96
N HIS A 165 -13.59 7.04 5.59
CA HIS A 165 -14.40 7.61 6.66
C HIS A 165 -14.75 9.08 6.47
N SER A 166 -14.07 9.80 5.58
CA SER A 166 -14.41 11.21 5.37
C SER A 166 -15.58 11.36 4.41
N PHE A 167 -16.61 12.05 4.88
CA PHE A 167 -17.76 12.41 4.05
C PHE A 167 -17.41 13.46 2.98
N ALA A 168 -16.44 14.34 3.26
CA ALA A 168 -16.04 15.40 2.34
C ALA A 168 -15.14 14.89 1.19
N GLN A 169 -14.60 13.67 1.31
CA GLN A 169 -13.65 13.11 0.35
C GLN A 169 -14.21 13.07 -1.08
N SER A 170 -15.50 12.75 -1.22
CA SER A 170 -16.19 12.61 -2.52
C SER A 170 -16.50 13.94 -3.21
N ASP A 171 -16.42 15.07 -2.50
CA ASP A 171 -16.75 16.39 -3.07
C ASP A 171 -15.55 17.00 -3.82
N ALA A 172 -14.35 16.47 -3.60
CA ALA A 172 -13.14 16.98 -4.20
C ALA A 172 -12.98 16.48 -5.64
N HIS A 173 -12.75 17.42 -6.57
CA HIS A 173 -12.48 17.15 -7.97
C HIS A 173 -11.05 17.56 -8.32
N ILE A 174 -10.09 16.86 -7.72
CA ILE A 174 -8.67 17.21 -7.81
C ILE A 174 -7.96 16.24 -8.75
N ILE A 175 -7.14 16.80 -9.65
CA ILE A 175 -6.24 16.06 -10.52
C ILE A 175 -4.89 16.78 -10.56
N GLY A 176 -3.80 16.02 -10.52
CA GLY A 176 -2.45 16.58 -10.65
C GLY A 176 -2.18 17.00 -12.10
N VAL A 177 -1.54 18.16 -12.28
CA VAL A 177 -1.22 18.70 -13.61
C VAL A 177 -0.05 17.96 -14.25
N GLU A 178 0.95 17.58 -13.46
CA GLU A 178 2.20 16.99 -13.96
C GLU A 178 2.24 15.46 -13.82
N GLU A 179 1.56 14.92 -12.81
CA GLU A 179 1.49 13.48 -12.53
C GLU A 179 0.18 13.13 -11.81
N PRO A 180 -0.25 11.85 -11.80
CA PRO A 180 -1.43 11.47 -11.02
C PRO A 180 -1.17 11.62 -9.53
N CYS A 181 -2.18 12.08 -8.81
CA CYS A 181 -2.13 12.24 -7.37
C CYS A 181 -3.33 11.55 -6.72
N VAL A 182 -3.14 11.12 -5.49
CA VAL A 182 -4.22 10.81 -4.55
C VAL A 182 -4.27 11.91 -3.51
N TYR A 183 -5.43 12.15 -2.92
CA TYR A 183 -5.56 13.21 -1.94
C TYR A 183 -6.36 12.72 -0.75
N LEU A 184 -6.16 13.39 0.38
CA LEU A 184 -7.04 13.30 1.54
C LEU A 184 -7.74 14.64 1.70
N LEU A 185 -9.04 14.62 1.94
CA LEU A 185 -9.82 15.74 2.42
C LEU A 185 -10.66 15.25 3.59
N ALA A 186 -10.28 15.63 4.80
CA ALA A 186 -10.91 15.10 6.00
C ALA A 186 -11.26 16.19 7.01
N TYR A 187 -12.50 16.13 7.52
CA TYR A 187 -12.87 16.78 8.76
C TYR A 187 -12.73 15.76 9.90
N PRO A 188 -12.03 16.06 11.00
CA PRO A 188 -11.90 15.10 12.10
C PRO A 188 -13.27 14.64 12.62
N ARG A 189 -13.58 13.35 12.43
CA ARG A 189 -14.91 12.74 12.70
C ARG A 189 -16.07 13.44 11.98
N ASN A 190 -15.85 13.93 10.76
CA ASN A 190 -16.82 14.65 9.94
C ASN A 190 -17.44 15.88 10.65
N ASN A 191 -16.65 16.54 11.50
CA ASN A 191 -17.09 17.72 12.23
C ASN A 191 -16.57 19.00 11.58
N GLY A 192 -17.44 19.72 10.87
CA GLY A 192 -17.13 20.99 10.20
C GLY A 192 -16.72 22.15 11.13
N LYS A 193 -16.80 21.99 12.45
CA LYS A 193 -16.29 22.97 13.43
C LYS A 193 -14.82 22.73 13.81
N LYS A 194 -14.24 21.60 13.41
CA LYS A 194 -12.82 21.29 13.59
C LYS A 194 -12.06 21.67 12.34
N ASN A 195 -10.78 21.99 12.50
CA ASN A 195 -9.90 22.25 11.36
C ASN A 195 -9.90 21.03 10.44
N TRP A 196 -10.14 21.30 9.16
CA TRP A 196 -10.05 20.31 8.10
C TRP A 196 -8.58 20.02 7.81
N GLU A 197 -8.35 18.84 7.26
CA GLU A 197 -7.08 18.36 6.79
C GLU A 197 -7.17 18.14 5.29
N PHE A 198 -6.14 18.57 4.58
CA PHE A 198 -6.05 18.38 3.16
C PHE A 198 -4.62 18.20 2.74
N ASP A 199 -4.40 17.18 1.94
CA ASP A 199 -3.09 16.84 1.42
C ASP A 199 -3.23 16.20 0.04
N VAL A 200 -2.23 16.42 -0.81
CA VAL A 200 -2.16 15.87 -2.16
C VAL A 200 -0.84 15.12 -2.27
N VAL A 201 -0.94 13.81 -2.41
CA VAL A 201 0.20 12.90 -2.47
C VAL A 201 0.37 12.43 -3.91
N PRO A 202 1.48 12.78 -4.58
CA PRO A 202 1.82 12.22 -5.88
C PRO A 202 1.89 10.70 -5.81
N VAL A 203 1.28 10.01 -6.78
CA VAL A 203 1.27 8.54 -6.82
C VAL A 203 2.71 8.00 -6.88
N ARG A 204 3.61 8.70 -7.55
CA ARG A 204 5.03 8.33 -7.57
C ARG A 204 5.65 8.33 -6.17
N GLN A 205 5.46 9.41 -5.40
CA GLN A 205 5.99 9.51 -4.04
C GLN A 205 5.48 8.37 -3.18
N LEU A 206 4.16 8.11 -3.20
CA LEU A 206 3.53 7.01 -2.47
C LEU A 206 4.19 5.66 -2.81
N VAL A 207 4.44 5.40 -4.10
CA VAL A 207 5.04 4.15 -4.57
C VAL A 207 6.51 4.04 -4.20
N ASP A 208 7.29 5.11 -4.34
CA ASP A 208 8.71 5.14 -4.04
C ASP A 208 8.95 4.91 -2.54
N GLU A 209 8.20 5.59 -1.68
CA GLU A 209 8.26 5.40 -0.23
C GLU A 209 7.78 4.00 0.19
N PHE A 210 6.70 3.49 -0.44
CA PHE A 210 6.26 2.12 -0.17
C PHE A 210 7.28 1.07 -0.59
N ASN A 211 7.96 1.24 -1.74
CA ASN A 211 9.01 0.34 -2.18
C ASN A 211 10.19 0.33 -1.19
N ALA A 212 10.58 1.49 -0.66
CA ALA A 212 11.61 1.57 0.37
C ALA A 212 11.20 0.84 1.66
N PHE A 213 9.95 1.02 2.10
CA PHE A 213 9.36 0.29 3.22
C PHE A 213 9.33 -1.23 2.98
N LEU A 214 8.90 -1.64 1.78
CA LEU A 214 8.78 -3.04 1.38
C LEU A 214 10.12 -3.77 1.44
N VAL A 215 11.20 -3.14 0.98
CA VAL A 215 12.56 -3.70 1.03
C VAL A 215 12.95 -4.03 2.47
N ASP A 216 12.84 -3.07 3.38
CA ASP A 216 13.24 -3.26 4.78
C ASP A 216 12.34 -4.27 5.49
N CYS A 217 11.04 -4.27 5.19
CA CYS A 217 10.13 -5.29 5.72
C CYS A 217 10.52 -6.70 5.26
N PHE A 218 10.79 -6.90 3.97
CA PHE A 218 11.17 -8.21 3.45
C PHE A 218 12.52 -8.67 4.01
N GLU A 219 13.48 -7.77 4.16
CA GLU A 219 14.75 -8.07 4.81
C GLU A 219 14.55 -8.51 6.27
N ARG A 220 13.77 -7.75 7.04
CA ARG A 220 13.48 -8.06 8.45
C ARG A 220 12.75 -9.40 8.60
N VAL A 221 11.72 -9.63 7.79
CA VAL A 221 10.91 -10.86 7.82
C VAL A 221 11.75 -12.07 7.38
N ARG A 222 12.64 -11.91 6.40
CA ARG A 222 13.59 -12.95 5.99
C ARG A 222 14.53 -13.34 7.11
N LYS A 223 15.21 -12.35 7.69
CA LYS A 223 16.16 -12.58 8.78
C LYS A 223 15.49 -13.31 9.96
N LEU A 224 14.33 -12.84 10.39
CA LEU A 224 13.57 -13.51 11.45
C LEU A 224 13.20 -14.96 11.07
N GLY A 225 12.76 -15.19 9.83
CA GLY A 225 12.46 -16.53 9.34
C GLY A 225 13.67 -17.46 9.39
N GLU A 226 14.83 -16.99 8.93
CA GLU A 226 16.10 -17.74 8.94
C GLU A 226 16.58 -18.05 10.37
N ASP A 227 16.53 -17.06 11.28
CA ASP A 227 16.91 -17.21 12.69
C ASP A 227 16.01 -18.23 13.42
N ILE A 228 14.71 -18.22 13.11
CA ILE A 228 13.75 -19.20 13.62
C ILE A 228 14.04 -20.60 13.05
N GLN A 229 14.28 -20.68 11.75
CA GLN A 229 14.54 -21.96 11.07
C GLN A 229 15.78 -22.65 11.64
N ALA A 230 16.86 -21.90 11.85
CA ALA A 230 18.11 -22.42 12.40
C ALA A 230 17.91 -23.05 13.79
N ARG A 231 17.17 -22.37 14.68
CA ARG A 231 16.88 -22.88 16.04
C ARG A 231 16.05 -24.16 16.03
N GLN A 232 15.09 -24.28 15.12
CA GLN A 232 14.29 -25.51 14.99
C GLN A 232 15.14 -26.71 14.53
N TYR A 233 16.20 -26.48 13.76
CA TYR A 233 17.13 -27.55 13.38
C TYR A 233 17.99 -27.99 14.57
N ASP A 234 18.53 -27.05 15.35
CA ASP A 234 19.40 -27.37 16.50
C ASP A 234 18.67 -28.13 17.63
N GLU A 235 17.35 -27.94 17.80
CA GLU A 235 16.55 -28.70 18.78
C GLU A 235 16.23 -30.14 18.35
N THR A 236 16.50 -30.51 17.09
CA THR A 236 16.16 -31.82 16.52
C THR A 236 17.36 -32.76 16.31
N VAL A 237 18.57 -32.33 16.67
CA VAL A 237 19.83 -33.07 16.52
C VAL A 237 20.39 -33.53 17.88
#